data_AF-A0A6S7FK35-F1
#
_entry.id   AF-A0A6S7FK35-F1
#
_cell.length_a   1.000
_cell.length_b   1.000
_cell.length_c   1.000
_cell.angle_alpha   90.00
_cell.angle_beta   90.00
_cell.angle_gamma   90.00
#
_symmetry.space_group_name_H-M   'P 1'
#
loop_
_entity.id
_entity.type
_entity.pdbx_description
1 polymer ?
#
loop_
_entity_poly.entity_id
_entity_poly.type
_entity_poly.pdbx_seq_one_letter_code
_entity_poly.pdbx_strand_id
1 'polypeptide(L)'
;MNLKRLKKPNGKKLIGFEKQLIQQKLEAELKQKELIVKSSTAVKLPKLTITNFNGTPLDWVWFEGQFNAMVDSQQVPAVTKFSHLKELVVPRIRSALDCLPFTGEGYARAIKYLREKYGHPS
;
A
#
# COMPACT_ATOMS: atom_id res chain seq x y z
N MET A 1 47.29 40.13 -25.52
CA MET A 1 46.56 38.91 -25.13
C MET A 1 46.45 38.88 -23.62
N ASN A 2 45.26 39.15 -23.06
CA ASN A 2 45.07 39.32 -21.61
C ASN A 2 44.56 38.01 -21.00
N LEU A 3 45.43 37.31 -20.25
CA LEU A 3 45.10 36.10 -19.52
C LEU A 3 44.18 36.46 -18.35
N LYS A 4 42.88 36.23 -18.52
CA LYS A 4 41.89 36.30 -17.44
C LYS A 4 42.31 35.33 -16.34
N ARG A 5 42.87 35.86 -15.25
CA ARG A 5 43.13 35.14 -14.00
C ARG A 5 41.85 34.45 -13.53
N LEU A 6 41.83 33.13 -13.62
CA LEU A 6 40.82 32.28 -13.01
C LEU A 6 40.98 32.40 -11.48
N LYS A 7 40.06 33.10 -10.80
CA LYS A 7 40.00 33.16 -9.34
C LYS A 7 39.74 31.74 -8.82
N LYS A 8 40.77 31.08 -8.30
CA LYS A 8 40.60 29.84 -7.54
C LYS A 8 39.69 30.13 -6.34
N PRO A 9 38.62 29.35 -6.12
CA PRO A 9 37.75 29.56 -4.96
C PRO A 9 38.55 29.36 -3.67
N ASN A 10 38.38 30.31 -2.75
CA ASN A 10 39.02 30.34 -1.45
C ASN A 10 38.68 29.06 -0.66
N GLY A 11 39.66 28.35 -0.09
CA GLY A 11 39.47 26.99 0.49
C GLY A 11 38.35 26.87 1.53
N LYS A 12 38.03 27.96 2.24
CA LYS A 12 36.89 28.03 3.17
C LYS A 12 35.51 27.89 2.50
N LYS A 13 35.38 28.30 1.23
CA LYS A 13 34.13 28.16 0.46
C LYS A 13 33.89 26.73 0.03
N LEU A 14 34.94 25.99 -0.38
CA LEU A 14 34.83 24.57 -0.75
C LEU A 14 34.30 23.73 0.42
N ILE A 15 34.86 23.92 1.62
CA ILE A 15 34.49 23.17 2.82
C ILE A 15 33.01 23.42 3.20
N GLY A 16 32.50 24.63 2.96
CA GLY A 16 31.09 24.95 3.18
C GLY A 16 30.13 24.21 2.24
N PHE A 17 30.50 24.12 0.95
CA PHE A 17 29.71 23.38 -0.03
C PHE A 17 29.68 21.87 0.26
N GLU A 18 30.82 21.30 0.64
CA GLU A 18 30.92 19.88 1.02
C GLU A 18 30.06 19.55 2.23
N LYS A 19 30.10 20.41 3.27
CA LYS A 19 29.24 20.26 4.45
C LYS A 19 27.75 20.31 4.11
N GLN A 20 27.35 21.22 3.23
CA GLN A 20 25.95 21.34 2.81
C GLN A 20 25.48 20.12 2.01
N LEU A 21 26.34 19.56 1.14
CA LEU A 21 26.01 18.35 0.38
C LEU A 21 25.85 17.13 1.30
N ILE A 22 26.71 17.00 2.32
CA ILE A 22 26.63 15.92 3.31
C ILE A 22 25.35 16.06 4.14
N GLN A 23 25.00 17.28 4.56
CA GLN A 23 23.76 17.54 5.32
C GLN A 23 22.52 17.14 4.52
N GLN A 24 22.44 17.51 3.24
CA GLN A 24 21.31 17.14 2.39
C GLN A 24 21.20 15.63 2.16
N LYS A 25 22.34 14.93 1.99
CA LYS A 25 22.35 13.47 1.85
C LYS A 25 21.87 12.78 3.12
N LEU A 26 22.29 13.24 4.29
CA LEU A 26 21.87 12.69 5.57
C LEU A 26 20.37 12.87 5.78
N GLU A 27 19.82 14.06 5.48
CA GLU A 27 18.39 14.33 5.57
C GLU A 27 17.56 13.46 4.62
N ALA A 28 18.04 13.26 3.39
CA ALA A 28 17.38 12.37 2.44
C ALA A 28 17.37 10.92 2.93
N GLU A 29 18.48 10.43 3.48
CA GLU A 29 18.59 9.06 3.99
C GLU A 29 17.76 8.84 5.26
N LEU A 30 17.72 9.81 6.17
CA LEU A 30 16.85 9.77 7.36
C LEU A 30 15.37 9.73 6.96
N LYS A 31 14.97 10.57 6.00
CA LYS A 31 13.61 10.58 5.48
C LYS A 31 13.25 9.26 4.79
N GLN A 32 14.20 8.65 4.09
CA GLN A 32 14.01 7.34 3.47
C GLN A 32 13.90 6.22 4.53
N LYS A 33 14.72 6.26 5.60
CA LYS A 33 14.62 5.32 6.72
C LYS A 33 13.32 5.49 7.51
N GLU A 34 12.84 6.71 7.74
CA GLU A 34 11.55 6.96 8.40
C GLU A 34 10.38 6.37 7.61
N LEU A 35 10.40 6.48 6.28
CA LEU A 35 9.39 5.88 5.40
C LEU A 35 9.40 4.33 5.50
N ILE A 36 10.59 3.74 5.54
CA ILE A 36 10.75 2.29 5.70
C ILE A 36 10.23 1.84 7.08
N VAL A 37 10.61 2.54 8.15
CA VAL A 37 10.18 2.22 9.52
C VAL A 37 8.67 2.37 9.70
N LYS A 38 8.04 3.41 9.11
CA LYS A 38 6.57 3.54 9.09
C LYS A 38 5.88 2.38 8.39
N SER A 39 6.54 1.73 7.42
CA SER A 39 5.99 0.58 6.71
C SER A 39 6.26 -0.76 7.40
N SER A 40 7.21 -0.84 8.34
CA SER A 40 7.77 -2.11 8.84
C SER A 40 7.40 -2.48 10.28
N THR A 41 6.43 -1.83 10.92
CA THR A 41 5.96 -2.19 12.28
C THR A 41 5.01 -3.39 12.32
N ALA A 42 4.91 -4.16 11.23
CA ALA A 42 4.09 -5.36 11.18
C ALA A 42 4.69 -6.48 12.04
N VAL A 43 4.11 -6.68 13.23
CA VAL A 43 4.31 -7.89 14.05
C VAL A 43 3.98 -9.11 13.18
N LYS A 44 4.96 -10.01 12.98
CA LYS A 44 4.76 -11.24 12.20
C LYS A 44 3.93 -12.24 12.99
N LEU A 45 2.61 -12.07 12.94
CA LEU A 45 1.63 -13.04 13.41
C LEU A 45 1.72 -14.34 12.58
N PRO A 46 1.34 -15.50 13.16
CA PRO A 46 1.19 -16.72 12.39
C PRO A 46 0.27 -16.47 11.18
N LYS A 47 0.56 -17.09 10.05
CA LYS A 47 -0.18 -16.88 8.80
C LYS A 47 -1.60 -17.41 8.96
N LEU A 48 -2.53 -16.54 9.33
CA LEU A 48 -3.95 -16.85 9.41
C LEU A 48 -4.47 -17.10 7.98
N THR A 49 -5.17 -18.21 7.79
CA THR A 49 -5.89 -18.48 6.54
C THR A 49 -7.22 -17.77 6.59
N ILE A 50 -7.50 -16.90 5.61
CA ILE A 50 -8.80 -16.26 5.49
C ILE A 50 -9.82 -17.33 5.13
N THR A 51 -10.88 -17.45 5.92
CA THR A 51 -11.99 -18.36 5.62
C THR A 51 -12.80 -17.81 4.46
N ASN A 52 -13.24 -18.68 3.55
CA ASN A 52 -14.06 -18.26 2.41
C ASN A 52 -15.39 -17.65 2.88
N PHE A 53 -15.80 -16.58 2.20
CA PHE A 53 -17.08 -15.94 2.44
C PHE A 53 -18.22 -16.78 1.84
N ASN A 54 -19.04 -17.34 2.74
CA ASN A 54 -20.17 -18.20 2.36
C ASN A 54 -21.41 -17.43 1.91
N GLY A 55 -21.41 -16.11 1.93
CA GLY A 55 -22.51 -15.31 1.40
C GLY A 55 -23.71 -15.16 2.31
N THR A 56 -23.50 -15.14 3.63
CA THR A 56 -24.52 -14.79 4.63
C THR A 56 -24.15 -13.46 5.30
N PRO A 57 -25.12 -12.65 5.77
CA PRO A 57 -24.81 -11.42 6.49
C PRO A 57 -24.02 -11.64 7.79
N LEU A 58 -24.25 -12.76 8.49
CA LEU A 58 -23.51 -13.13 9.69
C LEU A 58 -22.03 -13.38 9.39
N ASP A 59 -21.74 -14.09 8.29
CA ASP A 59 -20.36 -14.36 7.86
C ASP A 59 -19.67 -13.11 7.32
N TRP A 60 -20.42 -12.11 6.85
CA TRP A 60 -19.86 -10.92 6.22
C TRP A 60 -19.04 -10.09 7.21
N VAL A 61 -19.55 -9.85 8.42
CA VAL A 61 -18.84 -9.03 9.43
C VAL A 61 -17.49 -9.66 9.78
N TRP A 62 -17.46 -10.97 9.96
CA TRP A 62 -16.22 -11.69 10.23
C TRP A 62 -15.26 -11.67 9.03
N PHE A 63 -15.79 -11.97 7.85
CA PHE A 63 -15.01 -11.98 6.60
C PHE A 63 -14.40 -10.61 6.31
N GLU A 64 -15.19 -9.54 6.38
CA GLU A 64 -14.74 -8.17 6.13
C GLU A 64 -13.63 -7.76 7.10
N GLY A 65 -13.77 -8.09 8.39
CA GLY A 65 -12.72 -7.84 9.38
C GLY A 65 -11.41 -8.56 9.06
N GLN A 66 -11.48 -9.85 8.73
CA GLN A 66 -10.30 -10.64 8.36
C GLN A 66 -9.67 -10.17 7.05
N PHE A 67 -10.50 -9.92 6.03
CA PHE A 67 -10.05 -9.45 4.72
C PHE A 67 -9.37 -8.08 4.82
N ASN A 68 -9.94 -7.15 5.59
CA ASN A 68 -9.33 -5.85 5.80
C ASN A 68 -7.98 -5.95 6.52
N ALA A 69 -7.91 -6.77 7.57
CA ALA A 69 -6.67 -6.93 8.33
C ALA A 69 -5.55 -7.61 7.52
N MET A 70 -5.89 -8.59 6.68
CA MET A 70 -4.90 -9.44 6.01
C MET A 70 -4.60 -9.06 4.56
N VAL A 71 -5.55 -8.45 3.84
CA VAL A 71 -5.43 -8.12 2.41
C VAL A 71 -5.55 -6.62 2.18
N ASP A 72 -6.60 -5.97 2.69
CA ASP A 72 -6.84 -4.56 2.36
C ASP A 72 -5.84 -3.61 3.03
N SER A 73 -5.34 -3.94 4.23
CA SER A 73 -4.29 -3.20 4.93
C SER A 73 -2.94 -3.25 4.21
N GLN A 74 -2.73 -4.22 3.31
CA GLN A 74 -1.45 -4.39 2.62
C GLN A 74 -1.27 -3.32 1.53
N GLN A 75 -0.04 -2.81 1.42
CA GLN A 75 0.38 -1.88 0.37
C GLN A 75 0.66 -2.62 -0.95
N VAL A 76 -0.34 -3.35 -1.43
CA VAL A 76 -0.32 -4.07 -2.72
C VAL A 76 -1.33 -3.45 -3.69
N PRO A 77 -1.15 -3.62 -5.01
CA PRO A 77 -2.08 -3.08 -5.99
C PRO A 77 -3.53 -3.55 -5.76
N ALA A 78 -4.49 -2.66 -5.98
CA ALA A 78 -5.92 -2.97 -5.83
C ALA A 78 -6.36 -4.17 -6.70
N VAL A 79 -5.74 -4.33 -7.88
CA VAL A 79 -5.98 -5.47 -8.77
C VAL A 79 -5.56 -6.79 -8.12
N THR A 80 -4.44 -6.81 -7.38
CA THR A 80 -4.01 -7.98 -6.60
C THR A 80 -5.00 -8.29 -5.48
N LYS A 81 -5.46 -7.26 -4.76
CA LYS A 81 -6.52 -7.41 -3.73
C LYS A 81 -7.80 -7.98 -4.33
N PHE A 82 -8.14 -7.56 -5.56
CA PHE A 82 -9.32 -8.04 -6.25
C PHE A 82 -9.21 -9.53 -6.63
N SER A 83 -8.06 -9.99 -7.11
CA SER A 83 -7.81 -11.43 -7.30
C SER A 83 -8.08 -12.22 -6.03
N HIS A 84 -7.52 -11.78 -4.90
CA HIS A 84 -7.72 -12.45 -3.62
C HIS A 84 -9.19 -12.45 -3.21
N LEU A 85 -9.90 -11.33 -3.35
CA LEU A 85 -11.33 -11.26 -3.07
C LEU A 85 -12.12 -12.30 -3.87
N LYS A 86 -11.84 -12.46 -5.17
CA LYS A 86 -12.56 -13.40 -6.05
C LYS A 86 -12.31 -14.87 -5.71
N GLU A 87 -11.13 -15.21 -5.19
CA GLU A 87 -10.80 -16.56 -4.72
C GLU A 87 -11.40 -16.88 -3.34
N LEU A 88 -11.62 -15.85 -2.52
CA LEU A 88 -12.12 -16.00 -1.15
C LEU A 88 -13.65 -15.92 -1.05
N VAL A 89 -14.38 -15.80 -2.15
CA VAL A 89 -15.85 -15.83 -2.18
C VAL A 89 -16.36 -17.10 -2.85
N VAL A 90 -17.54 -17.57 -2.43
CA VAL A 90 -18.20 -18.72 -3.09
C VAL A 90 -18.55 -18.44 -4.56
N PRO A 91 -18.65 -19.47 -5.43
CA PRO A 91 -18.87 -19.30 -6.88
C PRO A 91 -20.07 -18.39 -7.24
N ARG A 92 -21.18 -18.51 -6.50
CA ARG A 92 -22.39 -17.68 -6.74
C ARG A 92 -22.14 -16.18 -6.57
N ILE A 93 -21.21 -15.80 -5.69
CA ILE A 93 -20.82 -14.40 -5.48
C ILE A 93 -19.76 -14.01 -6.49
N ARG A 94 -18.79 -14.91 -6.75
CA ARG A 94 -17.73 -14.71 -7.73
C ARG A 94 -18.29 -14.33 -9.10
N SER A 95 -19.35 -15.00 -9.56
CA SER A 95 -20.01 -14.67 -10.83
C SER A 95 -20.54 -13.23 -10.89
N ALA A 96 -21.02 -12.67 -9.78
CA ALA A 96 -21.43 -11.26 -9.74
C ALA A 96 -20.22 -10.31 -9.81
N LEU A 97 -19.08 -10.72 -9.26
CA LEU A 97 -17.83 -9.96 -9.33
C LEU A 97 -17.11 -10.10 -10.68
N ASP A 98 -17.32 -11.20 -11.40
CA ASP A 98 -16.75 -11.43 -12.73
C ASP A 98 -17.27 -10.45 -13.79
N CYS A 99 -18.46 -9.87 -13.57
CA CYS A 99 -19.01 -8.80 -14.41
C CYS A 99 -18.28 -7.46 -14.26
N LEU A 100 -17.39 -7.30 -13.27
CA LEU A 100 -16.65 -6.06 -13.02
C LEU A 100 -15.28 -6.09 -13.72
N PRO A 101 -14.82 -4.94 -14.23
CA PRO A 101 -13.50 -4.85 -14.87
C PRO A 101 -12.41 -5.19 -13.86
N PHE A 102 -11.37 -5.89 -14.30
CA PHE A 102 -10.26 -6.29 -13.44
C PHE A 102 -9.26 -5.13 -13.21
N THR A 103 -9.76 -4.07 -12.56
CA THR A 103 -9.08 -2.78 -12.31
C THR A 103 -9.26 -2.36 -10.84
N GLY A 104 -8.55 -1.33 -10.41
CA GLY A 104 -8.75 -0.76 -9.06
C GLY A 104 -10.16 -0.21 -8.84
N GLU A 105 -10.81 0.28 -9.89
CA GLU A 105 -12.21 0.69 -9.83
C GLU A 105 -13.15 -0.51 -9.66
N GLY A 106 -12.90 -1.60 -10.39
CA GLY A 106 -13.66 -2.84 -10.24
C GLY A 106 -13.56 -3.41 -8.83
N TYR A 107 -12.38 -3.35 -8.22
CA TYR A 107 -12.19 -3.69 -6.80
C TYR A 107 -13.08 -2.86 -5.87
N ALA A 108 -13.05 -1.53 -6.02
CA ALA A 108 -13.85 -0.63 -5.18
C ALA A 108 -15.35 -0.90 -5.34
N ARG A 109 -15.82 -1.12 -6.58
CA ARG A 109 -17.20 -1.51 -6.88
C ARG A 109 -17.57 -2.86 -6.26
N ALA A 110 -16.66 -3.84 -6.29
CA ALA A 110 -16.87 -5.16 -5.70
C ALA A 110 -17.07 -5.08 -4.18
N ILE A 111 -16.20 -4.35 -3.47
CA ILE A 111 -16.33 -4.15 -2.01
C ILE A 111 -17.63 -3.44 -1.67
N LYS A 112 -17.99 -2.39 -2.41
CA LYS A 112 -19.26 -1.68 -2.21
C LYS A 112 -20.47 -2.60 -2.39
N TYR A 113 -20.51 -3.38 -3.47
CA TYR A 113 -21.58 -4.34 -3.72
C TYR A 113 -21.74 -5.36 -2.57
N LEU A 114 -20.63 -5.90 -2.08
CA LEU A 114 -20.67 -6.88 -0.99
C LEU A 114 -21.16 -6.25 0.32
N ARG A 115 -20.72 -5.02 0.64
CA ARG A 115 -21.20 -4.26 1.80
C ARG A 115 -22.69 -3.95 1.72
N GLU A 116 -23.17 -3.48 0.58
CA GLU A 116 -24.60 -3.16 0.40
C GLU A 116 -25.48 -4.41 0.51
N LYS A 117 -25.00 -5.55 0.00
CA LYS A 117 -25.77 -6.79 -0.02
C LYS A 117 -25.72 -7.58 1.29
N TYR A 118 -24.61 -7.53 2.03
CA TYR A 118 -24.36 -8.40 3.18
C TYR A 118 -23.97 -7.65 4.47
N GLY A 119 -23.69 -6.34 4.40
CA GLY A 119 -23.20 -5.53 5.52
C GLY A 119 -24.26 -5.08 6.52
N HIS A 120 -25.54 -5.34 6.24
CA HIS A 120 -26.63 -5.05 7.16
C HIS A 120 -27.14 -6.35 7.79
N PRO A 121 -26.77 -6.66 9.05
CA PRO A 121 -27.52 -7.66 9.81
C PRO A 121 -28.94 -7.10 9.98
N SER A 122 -29.93 -7.78 9.37
CA SER A 122 -31.35 -7.52 9.64
C SER A 122 -31.72 -7.95 11.04
#